data_AF-A0AAN1JCE4-F1
#
_entry.id   AF-A0AAN1JCE4-F1
#
_cell.length_a   1.000
_cell.length_b   1.000
_cell.length_c   1.000
_cell.angle_alpha   90.00
_cell.angle_beta   90.00
_cell.angle_gamma   90.00
#
_symmetry.space_group_name_H-M   'P 1'
#
loop_
_entity.id
_entity.type
_entity.pdbx_description
1 polymer ?
#
loop_
_entity_poly.entity_id
_entity_poly.type
_entity_poly.pdbx_seq_one_letter_code
_entity_poly.pdbx_strand_id
1 'polypeptide(L)'
;MSNEREPLLDPIDRVSEIVFGVLMALSFTGALSVATAGHQEVRTMMLTALGCNLAWGLVDAVMCLIRTATERRRKVTLLARLRATQDKAESHHLIKDALPQLLASIVQPAALDSLHQGLLTVREPAVRLDGRDYAAAFGVFALVVLATFPVVIPFMFISKVVLALRVSNALAVVTLFICGFALGRHTGGRPLVSGLAMSGIGVALLAIIIALGG
;
A
#
# COMPACT_ATOMS: atom_id res chain seq x y z
N MET A 1 -22.76 1.61 -21.89
CA MET A 1 -22.70 1.63 -20.41
C MET A 1 -22.07 0.32 -19.94
N SER A 2 -20.75 0.26 -19.92
CA SER A 2 -19.96 -0.76 -19.22
C SER A 2 -19.16 -0.03 -18.17
N ASN A 3 -19.55 -0.21 -16.92
CA ASN A 3 -18.91 0.37 -15.75
C ASN A 3 -17.65 -0.46 -15.46
N GLU A 4 -16.60 -0.29 -16.27
CA GLU A 4 -15.31 -0.92 -16.03
C GLU A 4 -14.68 -0.24 -14.82
N ARG A 5 -14.72 -0.96 -13.70
CA ARG A 5 -14.00 -0.61 -12.47
C ARG A 5 -12.51 -0.82 -12.75
N GLU A 6 -11.83 0.21 -13.25
CA GLU A 6 -10.37 0.23 -13.21
C GLU A 6 -9.92 0.07 -11.75
N PRO A 7 -9.14 -0.97 -11.40
CA PRO A 7 -8.49 -1.04 -10.11
C PRO A 7 -7.50 0.12 -10.05
N LEU A 8 -7.85 1.15 -9.27
CA LEU A 8 -7.12 2.42 -9.19
C LEU A 8 -5.72 2.32 -8.55
N LEU A 9 -5.25 1.11 -8.24
CA LEU A 9 -3.91 0.78 -7.75
C LEU A 9 -3.54 -0.60 -8.30
N ASP A 10 -2.30 -0.78 -8.74
CA ASP A 10 -1.74 -2.12 -8.98
C ASP A 10 -1.85 -2.89 -7.64
N PRO A 11 -2.50 -4.05 -7.57
CA PRO A 11 -2.69 -4.80 -6.33
C PRO A 11 -1.38 -5.00 -5.54
N ILE A 12 -0.23 -5.05 -6.23
CA ILE A 12 1.09 -5.20 -5.64
C ILE A 12 1.52 -3.96 -4.85
N ASP A 13 1.21 -2.77 -5.36
CA ASP A 13 1.56 -1.51 -4.72
C ASP A 13 0.79 -1.29 -3.42
N ARG A 14 -0.53 -1.57 -3.42
CA ARG A 14 -1.37 -1.52 -2.21
C ARG A 14 -0.80 -2.39 -1.10
N VAL A 15 -0.26 -3.53 -1.48
CA VAL A 15 0.15 -4.54 -0.52
C VAL A 15 1.51 -4.23 0.00
N SER A 16 2.41 -3.82 -0.89
CA SER A 16 3.72 -3.32 -0.49
C SER A 16 3.55 -2.17 0.50
N GLU A 17 2.59 -1.28 0.28
CA GLU A 17 2.27 -0.15 1.18
C GLU A 17 1.70 -0.63 2.53
N ILE A 18 0.72 -1.54 2.53
CA ILE A 18 0.19 -2.17 3.76
C ILE A 18 1.32 -2.88 4.54
N VAL A 19 2.24 -3.52 3.83
CA VAL A 19 3.31 -4.31 4.43
C VAL A 19 4.39 -3.42 5.00
N PHE A 20 4.80 -2.38 4.28
CA PHE A 20 5.66 -1.34 4.84
C PHE A 20 5.06 -0.73 6.09
N GLY A 21 3.74 -0.45 6.09
CA GLY A 21 3.03 0.05 7.27
C GLY A 21 3.02 -0.92 8.45
N VAL A 22 2.71 -2.19 8.22
CA VAL A 22 2.72 -3.23 9.27
C VAL A 22 4.13 -3.45 9.81
N LEU A 23 5.16 -3.45 8.96
CA LEU A 23 6.55 -3.64 9.37
C LEU A 23 7.10 -2.44 10.17
N MET A 24 6.68 -1.21 9.83
CA MET A 24 6.97 -0.01 10.61
C MET A 24 6.26 -0.02 11.96
N ALA A 25 4.96 -0.37 11.98
CA ALA A 25 4.20 -0.49 13.22
C ALA A 25 4.82 -1.55 14.15
N LEU A 26 5.25 -2.69 13.60
CA LEU A 26 5.98 -3.74 14.32
C LEU A 26 7.36 -3.28 14.79
N SER A 27 8.06 -2.45 14.03
CA SER A 27 9.34 -1.84 14.45
C SER A 27 9.16 -0.91 15.65
N PHE A 28 8.10 -0.10 15.65
CA PHE A 28 7.81 0.81 16.76
C PHE A 28 7.23 0.11 17.98
N THR A 29 6.29 -0.83 17.81
CA THR A 29 5.77 -1.64 18.94
C THR A 29 6.82 -2.59 19.48
N GLY A 30 7.71 -3.09 18.61
CA GLY A 30 8.95 -3.76 18.99
C GLY A 30 9.81 -2.84 19.83
N ALA A 31 10.31 -1.71 19.31
CA ALA A 31 11.16 -0.77 20.06
C ALA A 31 10.58 -0.27 21.39
N LEU A 32 9.25 -0.17 21.54
CA LEU A 32 8.61 0.17 22.82
C LEU A 32 8.58 -0.99 23.83
N SER A 33 8.68 -2.25 23.37
CA SER A 33 8.65 -3.45 24.21
C SER A 33 9.87 -3.55 25.15
N VAL A 34 11.03 -3.05 24.75
CA VAL A 34 12.26 -3.00 25.59
C VAL A 34 12.31 -1.78 26.48
N ALA A 35 11.55 -0.72 26.15
CA ALA A 35 11.67 0.55 26.87
C ALA A 35 11.01 0.57 28.26
N THR A 36 10.14 -0.38 28.63
CA THR A 36 9.18 -0.13 29.74
C THR A 36 8.76 -1.35 30.57
N ALA A 37 8.95 -1.28 31.90
CA ALA A 37 8.59 -2.29 32.90
C ALA A 37 7.78 -1.67 34.07
N GLY A 38 6.45 -1.63 33.96
CA GLY A 38 5.56 -1.10 35.00
C GLY A 38 4.05 -1.19 34.65
N HIS A 39 3.18 -1.33 35.66
CA HIS A 39 1.73 -1.55 35.45
C HIS A 39 0.95 -0.28 35.07
N GLN A 40 1.45 0.91 35.41
CA GLN A 40 0.88 2.21 35.01
C GLN A 40 1.19 2.56 33.54
N GLU A 41 2.07 1.76 32.93
CA GLU A 41 2.64 1.92 31.59
C GLU A 41 1.75 1.28 30.51
N VAL A 42 0.94 0.26 30.84
CA VAL A 42 0.11 -0.47 29.85
C VAL A 42 -0.92 0.44 29.17
N ARG A 43 -1.60 1.31 29.95
CA ARG A 43 -2.60 2.23 29.40
C ARG A 43 -1.98 3.32 28.54
N THR A 44 -0.83 3.84 28.96
CA THR A 44 -0.05 4.82 28.20
C THR A 44 0.47 4.18 26.92
N MET A 45 1.01 2.97 26.99
CA MET A 45 1.50 2.19 25.86
C MET A 45 0.37 1.87 24.86
N MET A 46 -0.81 1.51 25.35
CA MET A 46 -2.00 1.29 24.50
C MET A 46 -2.42 2.56 23.77
N LEU A 47 -2.46 3.71 24.46
CA LEU A 47 -2.77 5.01 23.84
C LEU A 47 -1.69 5.42 22.82
N THR A 48 -0.42 5.17 23.12
CA THR A 48 0.69 5.42 22.21
C THR A 48 0.62 4.53 20.96
N ALA A 49 0.34 3.23 21.13
CA ALA A 49 0.20 2.29 20.02
C ALA A 49 -1.02 2.62 19.14
N LEU A 50 -2.14 2.98 19.76
CA LEU A 50 -3.34 3.40 19.05
C LEU A 50 -3.10 4.73 18.30
N GLY A 51 -2.48 5.71 18.96
CA GLY A 51 -2.13 7.00 18.34
C GLY A 51 -1.18 6.84 17.15
N CYS A 52 -0.16 5.99 17.29
CA CYS A 52 0.76 5.66 16.20
C CYS A 52 0.04 5.03 15.01
N ASN A 53 -0.86 4.07 15.28
CA ASN A 53 -1.66 3.41 14.25
C ASN A 53 -2.58 4.39 13.48
N LEU A 54 -3.30 5.26 14.20
CA LEU A 54 -4.14 6.29 13.58
C LEU A 54 -3.31 7.28 12.75
N ALA A 55 -2.17 7.74 13.29
CA ALA A 55 -1.28 8.64 12.58
C ALA A 55 -0.73 8.00 11.30
N TRP A 56 -0.35 6.71 11.37
CA TRP A 56 0.13 5.98 10.21
C TRP A 56 -0.95 5.80 9.13
N GLY A 57 -2.16 5.37 9.51
CA GLY A 57 -3.27 5.27 8.57
C GLY A 57 -3.58 6.60 7.88
N LEU A 58 -3.41 7.73 8.59
CA LEU A 58 -3.59 9.06 8.02
C LEU A 58 -2.49 9.38 6.99
N VAL A 59 -1.24 9.03 7.27
CA VAL A 59 -0.12 9.18 6.33
C VAL A 59 -0.38 8.37 5.07
N ASP A 60 -0.81 7.11 5.18
CA ASP A 60 -1.13 6.27 4.02
C ASP A 60 -2.30 6.85 3.19
N ALA A 61 -3.32 7.39 3.85
CA ALA A 61 -4.43 8.06 3.16
C ALA A 61 -3.96 9.31 2.40
N VAL A 62 -3.09 10.11 2.99
CA VAL A 62 -2.48 11.28 2.35
C VAL A 62 -1.59 10.84 1.17
N MET A 63 -0.78 9.80 1.34
CA MET A 63 0.06 9.27 0.27
C MET A 63 -0.79 8.71 -0.88
N CYS A 64 -1.92 8.05 -0.59
CA CYS A 64 -2.87 7.63 -1.60
C CYS A 64 -3.41 8.81 -2.43
N LEU A 65 -3.73 9.95 -1.78
CA LEU A 65 -4.15 11.17 -2.47
C LEU A 65 -3.03 11.78 -3.30
N ILE A 66 -1.81 11.84 -2.76
CA ILE A 66 -0.63 12.35 -3.47
C ILE A 66 -0.34 11.50 -4.70
N ARG A 67 -0.38 10.17 -4.58
CA ARG A 67 -0.20 9.24 -5.69
C ARG A 67 -1.24 9.47 -6.78
N THR A 68 -2.51 9.56 -6.39
CA THR A 68 -3.62 9.81 -7.33
C THR A 68 -3.45 11.15 -8.06
N ALA A 69 -3.09 12.22 -7.33
CA ALA A 69 -2.83 13.53 -7.91
C ALA A 69 -1.62 13.52 -8.84
N THR A 70 -0.55 12.82 -8.46
CA THR A 70 0.69 12.72 -9.22
C THR A 70 0.49 11.93 -10.51
N GLU A 71 -0.23 10.81 -10.45
CA GLU A 71 -0.59 10.03 -11.65
C GLU A 71 -1.43 10.84 -12.63
N ARG A 72 -2.45 11.56 -12.14
CA ARG A 72 -3.28 12.42 -12.99
C ARG A 72 -2.44 13.52 -13.64
N ARG A 73 -1.56 14.18 -12.88
CA ARG A 73 -0.62 15.18 -13.43
C ARG A 73 0.31 14.56 -14.47
N ARG A 74 0.88 13.39 -14.20
CA ARG A 74 1.74 12.67 -15.15
C ARG A 74 1.00 12.35 -16.45
N LYS A 75 -0.26 11.89 -16.37
CA LYS A 75 -1.12 11.62 -17.55
C LYS A 75 -1.39 12.90 -18.36
N VAL A 76 -1.72 14.01 -17.70
CA VAL A 76 -1.92 15.30 -18.38
C VAL A 76 -0.63 15.79 -19.05
N THR A 77 0.49 15.78 -18.34
CA THR A 77 1.79 16.19 -18.90
C THR A 77 2.20 15.31 -20.08
N LEU A 78 1.94 14.00 -20.01
CA LEU A 78 2.22 13.08 -21.12
C LEU A 78 1.36 13.39 -22.35
N LEU A 79 0.06 13.62 -22.18
CA LEU A 79 -0.84 14.03 -23.27
C LEU A 79 -0.43 15.38 -23.87
N ALA A 80 -0.06 16.35 -23.03
CA ALA A 80 0.42 17.65 -23.47
C ALA A 80 1.71 17.54 -24.30
N ARG A 81 2.66 16.70 -23.88
CA ARG A 81 3.90 16.43 -24.63
C ARG A 81 3.59 15.75 -25.97
N LEU A 82 2.75 14.71 -25.98
CA LEU A 82 2.37 14.01 -27.21
C LEU A 82 1.71 14.95 -28.23
N ARG A 83 0.93 15.93 -27.79
CA ARG A 83 0.31 16.94 -28.67
C ARG A 83 1.29 18.01 -29.17
N ALA A 84 2.31 18.32 -28.40
CA ALA A 84 3.32 19.32 -28.76
C ALA A 84 4.40 18.73 -29.69
N THR A 85 4.70 17.45 -29.55
CA THR A 85 5.68 16.74 -30.38
C THR A 85 5.15 16.52 -31.79
N GLN A 86 5.89 17.00 -32.79
CA GLN A 86 5.63 16.73 -34.22
C GLN A 86 6.50 15.60 -34.78
N ASP A 87 7.53 15.18 -34.05
CA ASP A 87 8.42 14.07 -34.44
C ASP A 87 7.80 12.71 -34.10
N LYS A 88 7.63 11.89 -35.13
CA LYS A 88 7.08 10.54 -35.03
C LYS A 88 7.93 9.62 -34.15
N ALA A 89 9.27 9.76 -34.21
CA ALA A 89 10.18 8.92 -33.43
C ALA A 89 10.09 9.24 -31.93
N GLU A 90 9.98 10.52 -31.58
CA GLU A 90 9.83 10.96 -30.20
C GLU A 90 8.45 10.57 -29.62
N SER A 91 7.36 10.72 -30.39
CA SER A 91 6.03 10.25 -29.97
C SER A 91 6.00 8.74 -29.71
N HIS A 92 6.66 7.94 -30.56
CA HIS A 92 6.76 6.48 -30.37
C HIS A 92 7.50 6.11 -29.09
N HIS A 93 8.58 6.83 -28.77
CA HIS A 93 9.32 6.62 -27.53
C HIS A 93 8.47 6.94 -26.30
N LEU A 94 7.80 8.10 -26.30
CA LEU A 94 6.92 8.52 -25.20
C LEU A 94 5.77 7.53 -24.95
N ILE A 95 5.17 6.97 -26.01
CA ILE A 95 4.11 5.97 -25.89
C ILE A 95 4.70 4.65 -25.36
N LYS A 96 5.85 4.22 -25.89
CA LYS A 96 6.51 2.98 -25.47
C LYS A 96 6.92 3.00 -23.99
N ASP A 97 7.39 4.14 -23.49
CA ASP A 97 7.75 4.35 -22.08
C ASP A 97 6.54 4.38 -21.14
N ALA A 98 5.36 4.70 -21.67
CA ALA A 98 4.12 4.68 -20.91
C ALA A 98 3.44 3.30 -20.88
N LEU A 99 3.79 2.41 -21.81
CA LEU A 99 3.24 1.06 -21.89
C LEU A 99 3.86 0.14 -20.82
N PRO A 100 3.10 -0.85 -20.30
CA PRO A 100 3.68 -1.92 -19.50
C PRO A 100 4.81 -2.62 -20.26
N GLN A 101 5.87 -3.02 -19.55
CA GLN A 101 7.08 -3.62 -20.15
C GLN A 101 6.78 -4.78 -21.10
N LEU A 102 5.77 -5.60 -20.77
CA LEU A 102 5.37 -6.73 -21.60
C LEU A 102 4.83 -6.31 -22.97
N LEU A 103 4.11 -5.18 -23.04
CA LEU A 103 3.59 -4.66 -24.31
C LEU A 103 4.65 -3.84 -25.04
N ALA A 104 5.49 -3.10 -24.31
CA ALA A 104 6.55 -2.30 -24.89
C ALA A 104 7.56 -3.15 -25.72
N SER A 105 7.76 -4.42 -25.37
CA SER A 105 8.66 -5.33 -26.11
C SER A 105 8.07 -5.91 -27.39
N ILE A 106 6.74 -5.95 -27.53
CA ILE A 106 6.04 -6.60 -28.65
C ILE A 106 5.31 -5.61 -29.56
N VAL A 107 5.14 -4.36 -29.14
CA VAL A 107 4.35 -3.37 -29.88
C VAL A 107 5.01 -3.00 -31.21
N GLN A 108 4.24 -3.09 -32.29
CA GLN A 108 4.71 -2.75 -33.63
C GLN A 108 4.57 -1.23 -33.90
N PRO A 109 5.42 -0.64 -34.77
CA PRO A 109 5.34 0.78 -35.11
C PRO A 109 3.97 1.23 -35.62
N ALA A 110 3.28 0.39 -36.40
CA ALA A 110 1.93 0.69 -36.90
C ALA A 110 0.88 0.76 -35.79
N ALA A 111 1.04 -0.03 -34.73
CA ALA A 111 0.17 0.02 -33.55
C ALA A 111 0.46 1.28 -32.72
N LEU A 112 1.73 1.70 -32.62
CA LEU A 112 2.11 2.96 -31.97
C LEU A 112 1.50 4.18 -32.68
N ASP A 113 1.43 4.16 -34.01
CA ASP A 113 0.76 5.21 -34.79
C ASP A 113 -0.74 5.29 -34.50
N SER A 114 -1.40 4.14 -34.44
CA SER A 114 -2.83 4.06 -34.13
C SER A 114 -3.12 4.52 -32.70
N LEU A 115 -2.26 4.13 -31.74
CA LEU A 115 -2.33 4.58 -30.35
C LEU A 115 -2.10 6.08 -30.23
N HIS A 116 -1.12 6.63 -30.96
CA HIS A 116 -0.86 8.07 -30.98
C HIS A 116 -2.10 8.83 -31.44
N GLN A 117 -2.69 8.44 -32.57
CA GLN A 117 -3.92 9.09 -33.07
C GLN A 117 -5.08 8.98 -32.08
N GLY A 118 -5.27 7.82 -31.46
CA GLY A 118 -6.26 7.64 -30.40
C GLY A 118 -6.03 8.59 -29.22
N LEU A 119 -4.79 8.67 -28.72
CA LEU A 119 -4.42 9.51 -27.58
C LEU A 119 -4.62 11.01 -27.85
N LEU A 120 -4.45 11.47 -29.10
CA LEU A 120 -4.73 12.87 -29.45
C LEU A 120 -6.22 13.23 -29.23
N THR A 121 -7.13 12.28 -29.45
CA THR A 121 -8.58 12.47 -29.26
C THR A 121 -9.03 12.36 -27.80
N VAL A 122 -8.19 11.83 -26.91
CA VAL A 122 -8.53 11.65 -25.50
C VAL A 122 -8.63 13.00 -24.79
N ARG A 123 -9.74 13.23 -24.08
CA ARG A 123 -9.89 14.43 -23.26
C ARG A 123 -8.94 14.38 -22.06
N GLU A 124 -8.32 15.50 -21.73
CA GLU A 124 -7.44 15.58 -20.57
C GLU A 124 -8.21 15.23 -19.27
N PRO A 125 -7.67 14.31 -18.44
CA PRO A 125 -8.28 14.01 -17.17
C PRO A 125 -8.23 15.21 -16.22
N ALA A 126 -9.29 15.40 -15.44
CA ALA A 126 -9.35 16.48 -14.46
C ALA A 126 -8.29 16.29 -13.37
N VAL A 127 -7.40 17.27 -13.21
CA VAL A 127 -6.30 17.25 -12.23
C VAL A 127 -6.80 17.39 -10.78
N ARG A 128 -8.01 17.92 -10.59
CA ARG A 128 -8.59 18.10 -9.26
C ARG A 128 -9.00 16.76 -8.65
N LEU A 129 -8.65 16.59 -7.38
CA LEU A 129 -9.19 15.51 -6.55
C LEU A 129 -10.69 15.73 -6.37
N ASP A 130 -11.45 14.64 -6.46
CA ASP A 130 -12.90 14.63 -6.27
C ASP A 130 -13.26 13.82 -5.02
N GLY A 131 -14.52 13.87 -4.59
CA GLY A 131 -15.01 13.15 -3.41
C GLY A 131 -14.74 11.65 -3.45
N ARG A 132 -14.65 11.07 -4.65
CA ARG A 132 -14.28 9.66 -4.85
C ARG A 132 -12.84 9.35 -4.45
N ASP A 133 -11.92 10.28 -4.66
CA ASP A 133 -10.51 10.12 -4.28
C ASP A 133 -10.36 10.18 -2.75
N TYR A 134 -11.09 11.08 -2.10
CA TYR A 134 -11.17 11.13 -0.64
C TYR A 134 -11.83 9.88 -0.05
N ALA A 135 -12.86 9.33 -0.68
CA ALA A 135 -13.47 8.07 -0.26
C ALA A 135 -12.49 6.89 -0.41
N ALA A 136 -11.68 6.86 -1.47
CA ALA A 136 -10.65 5.85 -1.65
C ALA A 136 -9.54 5.96 -0.58
N ALA A 137 -9.07 7.18 -0.30
CA ALA A 137 -8.10 7.45 0.75
C ALA A 137 -8.63 7.07 2.14
N PHE A 138 -9.91 7.36 2.42
CA PHE A 138 -10.58 6.91 3.63
C PHE A 138 -10.71 5.39 3.69
N GLY A 139 -10.92 4.72 2.55
CA GLY A 139 -10.90 3.27 2.46
C GLY A 139 -9.54 2.68 2.84
N VAL A 140 -8.43 3.29 2.39
CA VAL A 140 -7.07 2.90 2.79
C VAL A 140 -6.85 3.14 4.27
N PHE A 141 -7.20 4.33 4.79
CA PHE A 141 -7.15 4.64 6.22
C PHE A 141 -7.88 3.59 7.06
N ALA A 142 -9.14 3.32 6.73
CA ALA A 142 -9.98 2.39 7.46
C ALA A 142 -9.43 0.97 7.39
N LEU A 143 -8.95 0.54 6.22
CA LEU A 143 -8.34 -0.77 6.05
C LEU A 143 -7.09 -0.92 6.92
N VAL A 144 -6.20 0.08 6.91
CA VAL A 144 -4.97 0.08 7.72
C VAL A 144 -5.31 0.01 9.21
N VAL A 145 -6.19 0.90 9.69
CA VAL A 145 -6.61 0.95 11.10
C VAL A 145 -7.30 -0.35 11.53
N LEU A 146 -8.19 -0.91 10.68
CA LEU A 146 -8.89 -2.16 10.99
C LEU A 146 -7.97 -3.38 10.96
N ALA A 147 -6.93 -3.40 10.12
CA ALA A 147 -5.97 -4.50 10.05
C ALA A 147 -5.08 -4.56 11.31
N THR A 148 -4.78 -3.40 11.88
CA THR A 148 -3.90 -3.23 13.05
C THR A 148 -4.67 -3.19 14.37
N PHE A 149 -5.98 -2.92 14.35
CA PHE A 149 -6.81 -2.91 15.56
C PHE A 149 -6.75 -4.24 16.35
N PRO A 150 -6.83 -5.43 15.73
CA PRO A 150 -6.69 -6.71 16.44
C PRO A 150 -5.40 -6.82 17.24
N VAL A 151 -4.31 -6.22 16.77
CA VAL A 151 -3.00 -6.25 17.43
C VAL A 151 -3.03 -5.45 18.74
N VAL A 152 -3.88 -4.42 18.84
CA VAL A 152 -4.02 -3.57 20.04
C VAL A 152 -5.03 -4.14 21.05
N ILE A 153 -5.99 -4.97 20.61
CA ILE A 153 -7.02 -5.59 21.46
C ILE A 153 -6.45 -6.26 22.73
N PRO A 154 -5.37 -7.07 22.68
CA PRO A 154 -4.83 -7.74 23.87
C PRO A 154 -4.42 -6.77 24.98
N PHE A 155 -3.95 -5.57 24.64
CA PHE A 155 -3.56 -4.55 25.63
C PHE A 155 -4.76 -3.96 26.38
N MET A 156 -5.98 -4.06 25.85
CA MET A 156 -7.20 -3.63 26.54
C MET A 156 -7.64 -4.61 27.62
N PHE A 157 -7.37 -5.91 27.43
CA PHE A 157 -7.88 -6.97 28.30
C PHE A 157 -6.81 -7.61 29.20
N ILE A 158 -5.53 -7.51 28.83
CA ILE A 158 -4.42 -8.20 29.52
C ILE A 158 -3.54 -7.18 30.24
N SER A 159 -3.56 -7.19 31.57
CA SER A 159 -2.73 -6.30 32.39
C SER A 159 -1.24 -6.71 32.43
N LYS A 160 -0.93 -7.97 32.13
CA LYS A 160 0.45 -8.48 32.08
C LYS A 160 1.09 -8.15 30.73
N VAL A 161 2.01 -7.18 30.73
CA VAL A 161 2.75 -6.69 29.55
C VAL A 161 3.30 -7.82 28.67
N VAL A 162 4.05 -8.76 29.29
CA VAL A 162 4.68 -9.88 28.57
C VAL A 162 3.66 -10.79 27.86
N LEU A 163 2.51 -11.01 28.48
CA LEU A 163 1.45 -11.82 27.89
C LEU A 163 0.71 -11.06 26.79
N ALA A 164 0.43 -9.76 27.00
CA ALA A 164 -0.21 -8.89 26.01
C ALA A 164 0.63 -8.79 24.73
N LEU A 165 1.95 -8.64 24.86
CA LEU A 165 2.89 -8.60 23.74
C LEU A 165 2.93 -9.92 22.96
N ARG A 166 2.97 -11.07 23.63
CA ARG A 166 2.95 -12.38 22.94
C ARG A 166 1.67 -12.60 22.15
N VAL A 167 0.52 -12.26 22.73
CA VAL A 167 -0.78 -12.38 22.06
C VAL A 167 -0.89 -11.38 20.90
N SER A 168 -0.43 -10.15 21.09
CA SER A 168 -0.33 -9.12 20.04
C SER A 168 0.51 -9.60 18.86
N ASN A 169 1.72 -10.11 19.11
CA ASN A 169 2.62 -10.63 18.08
C ASN A 169 1.99 -11.81 17.33
N ALA A 170 1.30 -12.72 18.03
CA ALA A 170 0.59 -13.81 17.39
C ALA A 170 -0.53 -13.30 16.47
N LEU A 171 -1.31 -12.31 16.91
CA LEU A 171 -2.35 -11.68 16.09
C LEU A 171 -1.77 -10.97 14.87
N ALA A 172 -0.64 -10.27 15.02
CA ALA A 172 0.03 -9.61 13.90
C ALA A 172 0.48 -10.63 12.84
N VAL A 173 1.05 -11.77 13.24
CA VAL A 173 1.46 -12.84 12.33
C VAL A 173 0.25 -13.45 11.59
N VAL A 174 -0.88 -13.61 12.29
CA VAL A 174 -2.14 -14.10 11.68
C VAL A 174 -2.68 -13.08 10.68
N THR A 175 -2.69 -11.79 11.01
CA THR A 175 -3.12 -10.73 10.09
C THR A 175 -2.24 -10.71 8.83
N LEU A 176 -0.91 -10.79 9.00
CA LEU A 176 0.03 -10.89 7.87
C LEU A 176 -0.24 -12.13 7.00
N PHE A 177 -0.57 -13.26 7.61
CA PHE A 177 -0.92 -14.49 6.89
C PHE A 177 -2.18 -14.29 6.05
N ILE A 178 -3.23 -13.71 6.63
CA ILE A 178 -4.51 -13.45 5.95
C ILE A 178 -4.30 -12.48 4.79
N CYS A 179 -3.54 -11.40 4.99
CA CYS A 179 -3.21 -10.44 3.94
C CYS A 179 -2.40 -11.09 2.81
N GLY A 180 -1.36 -11.86 3.14
CA GLY A 180 -0.55 -12.58 2.14
C GLY A 180 -1.36 -13.66 1.39
N PHE A 181 -2.30 -14.32 2.07
CA PHE A 181 -3.21 -15.29 1.47
C PHE A 181 -4.19 -14.63 0.49
N ALA A 182 -4.80 -13.52 0.90
CA ALA A 182 -5.68 -12.73 0.04
C ALA A 182 -4.94 -12.24 -1.22
N LEU A 183 -3.63 -11.98 -1.10
CA LEU A 183 -2.78 -11.59 -2.21
C LEU A 183 -2.52 -12.68 -3.20
N GLY A 184 -2.03 -13.82 -2.71
CA GLY A 184 -1.70 -14.94 -3.59
C GLY A 184 -2.93 -15.41 -4.38
N ARG A 185 -4.14 -15.20 -3.82
CA ARG A 185 -5.40 -15.44 -4.53
C ARG A 185 -5.67 -14.40 -5.63
N HIS A 186 -5.31 -13.13 -5.44
CA HIS A 186 -5.47 -12.08 -6.46
C HIS A 186 -4.44 -12.13 -7.57
N THR A 187 -3.20 -12.55 -7.27
CA THR A 187 -2.10 -12.61 -8.25
C THR A 187 -2.06 -13.92 -9.04
N GLY A 188 -3.03 -14.83 -8.83
CA GLY A 188 -3.07 -16.15 -9.48
C GLY A 188 -1.98 -17.12 -8.98
N GLY A 189 -1.27 -16.77 -7.91
CA GLY A 189 -0.26 -17.60 -7.28
C GLY A 189 -0.83 -18.65 -6.31
N ARG A 190 0.06 -19.30 -5.54
CA ARG A 190 -0.34 -20.23 -4.47
C ARG A 190 -0.63 -19.44 -3.18
N PRO A 191 -1.90 -19.22 -2.79
CA PRO A 191 -2.25 -18.31 -1.70
C PRO A 191 -1.64 -18.72 -0.34
N LEU A 192 -1.51 -20.03 -0.09
CA LEU A 192 -0.83 -20.53 1.10
C LEU A 192 0.65 -20.18 1.14
N VAL A 193 1.35 -20.24 0.01
CA VAL A 193 2.79 -19.91 -0.07
C VAL A 193 3.00 -18.42 0.12
N SER A 194 2.18 -17.57 -0.50
CA SER A 194 2.23 -16.12 -0.31
C SER A 194 1.93 -15.73 1.14
N GLY A 195 0.92 -16.35 1.77
CA GLY A 195 0.63 -16.14 3.20
C GLY A 195 1.80 -16.55 4.11
N LEU A 196 2.35 -17.75 3.91
CA LEU A 196 3.51 -18.25 4.65
C LEU A 196 4.75 -17.36 4.47
N ALA A 197 5.05 -16.93 3.24
CA ALA A 197 6.15 -16.03 2.95
C ALA A 197 5.98 -14.68 3.67
N MET A 198 4.77 -14.10 3.63
CA MET A 198 4.44 -12.83 4.30
C MET A 198 4.63 -12.92 5.81
N SER A 199 4.07 -13.96 6.43
CA SER A 199 4.20 -14.20 7.86
C SER A 199 5.66 -14.48 8.24
N GLY A 200 6.39 -15.23 7.42
CA GLY A 200 7.82 -15.49 7.63
C GLY A 200 8.65 -14.22 7.62
N ILE A 201 8.40 -13.30 6.69
CA ILE A 201 9.04 -11.98 6.65
C ILE A 201 8.69 -11.17 7.91
N GLY A 202 7.42 -11.16 8.31
CA GLY A 202 6.99 -10.47 9.53
C GLY A 202 7.65 -11.00 10.80
N VAL A 203 7.73 -12.32 10.95
CA VAL A 203 8.41 -12.98 12.08
C VAL A 203 9.92 -12.69 12.06
N ALA A 204 10.56 -12.76 10.89
CA ALA A 204 11.98 -12.46 10.76
C ALA A 204 12.28 -11.01 11.16
N LEU A 205 11.48 -10.05 10.70
CA LEU A 205 11.62 -8.65 11.06
C LEU A 205 11.38 -8.42 12.55
N LEU A 206 10.33 -9.03 13.13
CA LEU A 206 10.09 -8.98 14.56
C LEU A 206 11.29 -9.52 15.36
N ALA A 207 11.88 -10.64 14.93
CA ALA A 207 13.07 -11.20 15.57
C ALA A 207 14.29 -10.26 15.47
N ILE A 208 14.48 -9.61 14.33
CA ILE A 208 15.54 -8.60 14.13
C ILE A 208 15.32 -7.41 15.05
N ILE A 209 14.09 -6.89 15.16
CA ILE A 209 13.76 -5.76 16.03
C ILE A 209 14.08 -6.10 17.49
N ILE A 210 13.67 -7.29 17.94
CA ILE A 210 13.99 -7.78 19.29
C ILE A 210 15.51 -7.91 19.50
N ALA A 211 16.23 -8.42 18.49
CA ALA A 211 17.69 -8.57 18.56
C ALA A 211 18.44 -7.22 18.59
N LEU A 212 17.89 -6.17 17.96
CA LEU A 212 18.47 -4.81 17.95
C LEU A 212 18.22 -4.03 19.25
N GLY A 213 17.61 -4.65 20.26
CA GLY A 213 17.32 -4.01 21.54
C GLY A 213 15.96 -3.30 21.58
N GLY A 214 15.03 -3.77 20.75
CA GLY A 214 13.60 -3.44 20.85
C GLY A 214 12.84 -4.41 21.73
#